data_AF-A0A1X2HEY0-F1
#
_entry.id   AF-A0A1X2HEY0-F1
#
_cell.length_a   1.000
_cell.length_b   1.000
_cell.length_c   1.000
_cell.angle_alpha   90.00
_cell.angle_beta   90.00
_cell.angle_gamma   90.00
#
_symmetry.space_group_name_H-M   'P 1'
#
loop_
_entity.id
_entity.type
_entity.pdbx_description
1 polymer ?
#
loop_
_entity_poly.entity_id
_entity_poly.type
_entity_poly.pdbx_seq_one_letter_code
_entity_poly.pdbx_strand_id
1 'polypeptide(L)'
;MLNKDHVESNRRVQQSIDREVGVLKFMDHPSIVQLEATMETADHLCIVQEYVEGCELFEFVQRMHEERKEKQQASVDETMVRQIFIQLLDVVEWMHSHNIVHRDLKLESKQRMVDILIHVQSDGRPRIKVTDFGLARVFDPQSPLLSTRCGSEEYAAPEIVQGLGYDGRRTDIWALGIILYAMLVGGLPFSGGRVSHIFYKIVSVDYSWPTSVTVSDAAKEVVSRILVRKSEKRITIPDLRTLAWLA
;
A
#
# COMPACT_ATOMS: atom_id res chain seq x y z
N MET A 1 21.36 0.77 -5.72
CA MET A 1 22.56 1.62 -5.84
C MET A 1 22.17 2.86 -6.64
N LEU A 2 22.51 4.04 -6.14
CA LEU A 2 22.10 5.33 -6.71
C LEU A 2 23.36 6.10 -7.14
N ASN A 3 23.43 6.54 -8.39
CA ASN A 3 24.58 7.29 -8.91
C ASN A 3 24.63 8.70 -8.31
N LYS A 4 25.79 9.11 -7.78
CA LYS A 4 25.95 10.40 -7.09
C LYS A 4 25.70 11.61 -7.96
N ASP A 5 26.17 11.61 -9.21
CA ASP A 5 25.93 12.73 -10.13
C ASP A 5 24.43 12.95 -10.36
N HIS A 6 23.65 11.85 -10.44
CA HIS A 6 22.20 11.93 -10.54
C HIS A 6 21.53 12.43 -9.26
N VAL A 7 22.03 12.00 -8.10
CA VAL A 7 21.50 12.43 -6.79
C VAL A 7 21.81 13.91 -6.53
N GLU A 8 23.03 14.35 -6.77
CA GLU A 8 23.49 15.73 -6.56
C GLU A 8 22.86 16.70 -7.56
N SER A 9 22.66 16.27 -8.82
CA SER A 9 21.98 17.10 -9.83
C SER A 9 20.47 17.23 -9.60
N ASN A 10 19.87 16.38 -8.76
CA ASN A 10 18.43 16.38 -8.50
C ASN A 10 18.10 16.48 -7.00
N ARG A 11 17.90 17.73 -6.55
CA ARG A 11 17.52 18.05 -5.16
C ARG A 11 16.30 17.26 -4.65
N ARG A 12 15.37 16.86 -5.52
CA ARG A 12 14.20 16.07 -5.11
C ARG A 12 14.60 14.64 -4.77
N VAL A 13 15.50 14.03 -5.55
CA VAL A 13 16.02 12.68 -5.32
C VAL A 13 16.83 12.65 -4.03
N GLN A 14 17.72 13.63 -3.82
CA GLN A 14 18.49 13.76 -2.59
C GLN A 14 17.58 13.86 -1.34
N GLN A 15 16.56 14.72 -1.38
CA GLN A 15 15.59 14.85 -0.29
C GLN A 15 14.76 13.58 -0.05
N SER A 16 14.52 12.78 -1.09
CA SER A 16 13.84 11.49 -0.99
C SER A 16 14.71 10.49 -0.21
N ILE A 17 15.99 10.40 -0.57
CA ILE A 17 16.96 9.49 0.05
C ILE A 17 17.20 9.86 1.52
N ASP A 18 17.42 11.14 1.81
CA ASP A 18 17.65 11.61 3.19
C ASP A 18 16.44 11.32 4.09
N ARG A 19 15.23 11.40 3.53
CA ARG A 19 13.99 11.05 4.24
C ARG A 19 13.87 9.54 4.43
N GLU A 20 14.11 8.75 3.40
CA GLU A 20 14.03 7.30 3.48
C GLU A 20 15.00 6.76 4.53
N VAL A 21 16.27 7.16 4.46
CA VAL A 21 17.30 6.81 5.45
C VAL A 21 16.93 7.36 6.83
N GLY A 22 16.45 8.61 6.89
CA GLY A 22 16.05 9.25 8.14
C GLY A 22 14.90 8.54 8.83
N VAL A 23 13.91 8.07 8.08
CA VAL A 23 12.72 7.38 8.61
C VAL A 23 13.06 5.92 8.95
N LEU A 24 13.71 5.18 8.04
CA LEU A 24 14.06 3.78 8.23
C LEU A 24 14.99 3.55 9.44
N LYS A 25 15.85 4.51 9.78
CA LYS A 25 16.72 4.45 10.97
C LYS A 25 15.97 4.28 12.30
N PHE A 26 14.71 4.71 12.36
CA PHE A 26 13.89 4.67 13.57
C PHE A 26 12.67 3.76 13.41
N MET A 27 12.59 3.00 12.31
CA MET A 27 11.53 2.02 12.11
C MET A 27 11.89 0.71 12.79
N ASP A 28 11.05 0.33 13.76
CA ASP A 28 11.15 -0.95 14.46
C ASP A 28 9.78 -1.63 14.44
N HIS A 29 9.56 -2.42 13.38
CA HIS A 29 8.33 -3.19 13.19
C HIS A 29 8.65 -4.48 12.41
N PRO A 30 8.14 -5.65 12.84
CA PRO A 30 8.50 -6.94 12.22
C PRO A 30 8.13 -7.05 10.74
N SER A 31 7.09 -6.33 10.30
CA SER A 31 6.62 -6.29 8.91
C SER A 31 7.09 -5.07 8.11
N ILE A 32 8.10 -4.33 8.61
CA ILE A 32 8.80 -3.27 7.87
C ILE A 32 10.23 -3.76 7.60
N VAL A 33 10.78 -3.45 6.42
CA VAL A 33 12.16 -3.79 6.10
C VAL A 33 13.14 -3.01 6.97
N GLN A 34 14.15 -3.70 7.53
CA GLN A 34 15.17 -3.04 8.35
C GLN A 34 16.28 -2.44 7.49
N LEU A 35 16.72 -1.23 7.83
CA LEU A 35 17.96 -0.66 7.31
C LEU A 35 19.15 -1.23 8.08
N GLU A 36 20.03 -1.97 7.40
CA GLU A 36 21.22 -2.55 8.00
C GLU A 36 22.41 -1.58 7.96
N ALA A 37 22.61 -0.90 6.83
CA ALA A 37 23.71 0.05 6.68
C ALA A 37 23.46 1.04 5.54
N THR A 38 24.21 2.16 5.58
CA THR A 38 24.39 3.05 4.45
C THR A 38 25.86 3.06 4.07
N MET A 39 26.18 2.87 2.79
CA MET A 39 27.54 2.87 2.27
C MET A 39 27.67 3.87 1.13
N GLU A 40 28.89 4.34 0.93
CA GLU A 40 29.22 5.29 -0.11
C GLU A 40 30.49 4.81 -0.84
N THR A 41 30.42 4.75 -2.17
CA THR A 41 31.59 4.50 -3.03
C THR A 41 32.02 5.80 -3.70
N ALA A 42 33.00 5.80 -4.62
CA ALA A 42 33.36 7.01 -5.36
C ALA A 42 32.14 7.62 -6.08
N ASP A 43 31.37 6.77 -6.77
CA ASP A 43 30.31 7.21 -7.69
C ASP A 43 28.89 6.87 -7.23
N HIS A 44 28.72 6.13 -6.14
CA HIS A 44 27.40 5.63 -5.72
C HIS A 44 27.11 5.79 -4.22
N LEU A 45 25.82 6.00 -3.93
CA LEU A 45 25.22 5.79 -2.61
C LEU A 45 24.51 4.44 -2.58
N CYS A 46 24.69 3.72 -1.48
CA CYS A 46 24.17 2.39 -1.25
C CYS A 46 23.36 2.35 0.04
N ILE A 47 22.12 1.91 -0.05
CA ILE A 47 21.25 1.60 1.07
C ILE A 47 21.22 0.08 1.18
N VAL A 48 21.68 -0.47 2.31
CA VAL A 48 21.70 -1.90 2.59
C VAL A 48 20.54 -2.22 3.52
N GLN A 49 19.65 -3.09 3.07
CA GLN A 49 18.41 -3.45 3.75
C GLN A 49 18.36 -4.96 3.99
N GLU A 50 17.54 -5.36 4.96
CA GLU A 50 17.20 -6.76 5.21
C GLU A 50 16.77 -7.45 3.91
N TYR A 51 17.37 -8.61 3.62
CA TYR A 51 16.93 -9.45 2.52
C TYR A 51 15.66 -10.19 2.90
N VAL A 52 14.61 -10.03 2.09
CA VAL A 52 13.34 -10.73 2.25
C VAL A 52 13.23 -11.80 1.17
N GLU A 53 13.22 -13.06 1.58
CA GLU A 53 12.96 -14.18 0.69
C GLU A 53 11.50 -14.17 0.23
N GLY A 54 11.21 -14.48 -1.03
CA GLY A 54 9.85 -14.56 -1.54
C GLY A 54 9.66 -13.78 -2.82
N CYS A 55 8.48 -13.19 -3.00
CA CYS A 55 8.11 -12.43 -4.19
C CYS A 55 7.33 -11.17 -3.82
N GLU A 56 6.96 -10.38 -4.82
CA GLU A 56 6.10 -9.22 -4.65
C GLU A 56 4.66 -9.67 -4.33
N LEU A 57 3.95 -8.91 -3.50
CA LEU A 57 2.55 -9.22 -3.17
C LEU A 57 1.67 -9.26 -4.43
N PHE A 58 1.96 -8.42 -5.43
CA PHE A 58 1.25 -8.46 -6.71
C PHE A 58 1.45 -9.79 -7.45
N GLU A 59 2.69 -10.25 -7.58
CA GLU A 59 2.99 -11.55 -8.20
C GLU A 59 2.29 -12.69 -7.44
N PHE A 60 2.33 -12.65 -6.10
CA PHE A 60 1.65 -13.62 -5.25
C PHE A 60 0.13 -13.64 -5.50
N VAL A 61 -0.51 -12.48 -5.58
CA VAL A 61 -1.95 -12.36 -5.87
C VAL A 61 -2.27 -12.89 -7.27
N GLN A 62 -1.45 -12.56 -8.28
CA GLN A 62 -1.64 -13.09 -9.63
C GLN A 62 -1.61 -14.61 -9.65
N ARG A 63 -0.57 -15.21 -9.06
CA ARG A 63 -0.42 -16.66 -8.95
C ARG A 63 -1.58 -17.31 -8.21
N MET A 64 -2.02 -16.73 -7.10
CA MET A 64 -3.19 -17.20 -6.34
C MET A 64 -4.46 -17.23 -7.21
N HIS A 65 -4.69 -16.19 -8.02
CA HIS A 65 -5.86 -16.11 -8.91
C HIS A 65 -5.75 -17.03 -10.14
N GLU A 66 -4.55 -17.25 -10.65
CA GLU A 66 -4.28 -18.22 -11.72
C GLU A 66 -4.55 -19.64 -11.24
N GLU A 67 -3.98 -20.06 -10.11
CA GLU A 67 -4.20 -21.38 -9.52
C GLU A 67 -5.67 -21.64 -9.22
N ARG A 68 -6.37 -20.62 -8.69
CA ARG A 68 -7.81 -20.68 -8.44
C ARG A 68 -8.60 -20.97 -9.73
N LYS A 69 -8.27 -20.29 -10.84
CA LYS A 69 -8.91 -20.50 -12.14
C LYS A 69 -8.63 -21.90 -12.68
N GLU A 70 -7.39 -22.37 -12.59
CA GLU A 70 -6.99 -23.72 -13.00
C GLU A 70 -7.75 -24.80 -12.21
N LYS A 71 -7.89 -24.61 -10.89
CA LYS A 71 -8.64 -25.49 -9.98
C LYS A 71 -10.16 -25.28 -10.07
N GLN A 72 -10.64 -24.38 -10.93
CA GLN A 72 -12.05 -24.03 -11.11
C GLN A 72 -12.76 -23.64 -9.80
N GLN A 73 -12.03 -22.99 -8.89
CA GLN A 73 -12.54 -22.56 -7.60
C GLN A 73 -13.32 -21.24 -7.73
N ALA A 74 -14.46 -21.17 -7.04
CA ALA A 74 -15.34 -20.00 -7.06
C ALA A 74 -14.93 -18.90 -6.06
N SER A 75 -14.16 -19.20 -5.02
CA SER A 75 -13.67 -18.24 -4.00
C SER A 75 -12.15 -18.26 -3.91
N VAL A 76 -11.54 -17.12 -3.57
CA VAL A 76 -10.13 -17.07 -3.17
C VAL A 76 -9.98 -17.58 -1.74
N ASP A 77 -8.75 -17.89 -1.31
CA ASP A 77 -8.49 -18.14 0.10
C ASP A 77 -8.54 -16.84 0.90
N GLU A 78 -9.75 -16.46 1.33
CA GLU A 78 -9.95 -15.28 2.16
C GLU A 78 -9.23 -15.36 3.51
N THR A 79 -8.86 -16.55 4.00
CA THR A 79 -8.09 -16.67 5.24
C THR A 79 -6.66 -16.21 5.02
N MET A 80 -6.05 -16.61 3.90
CA MET A 80 -4.74 -16.11 3.50
C MET A 80 -4.76 -14.60 3.26
N VAL A 81 -5.76 -14.11 2.52
CA VAL A 81 -5.92 -12.66 2.26
C VAL A 81 -6.10 -11.87 3.57
N ARG A 82 -6.87 -12.40 4.52
CA ARG A 82 -7.06 -11.79 5.85
C ARG A 82 -5.75 -11.71 6.63
N GLN A 83 -4.95 -12.78 6.65
CA GLN A 83 -3.67 -12.80 7.35
C GLN A 83 -2.66 -11.79 6.79
N ILE A 84 -2.66 -11.61 5.47
CA ILE A 84 -1.84 -10.58 4.80
C ILE A 84 -2.37 -9.19 5.16
N PHE A 85 -3.69 -8.98 5.08
CA PHE A 85 -4.29 -7.68 5.32
C PHE A 85 -4.15 -7.20 6.77
N ILE A 86 -4.24 -8.10 7.76
CA ILE A 86 -3.99 -7.76 9.17
C ILE A 86 -2.58 -7.22 9.36
N GLN A 87 -1.56 -7.85 8.76
CA GLN A 87 -0.19 -7.34 8.85
C GLN A 87 -0.04 -5.96 8.19
N LEU A 88 -0.75 -5.70 7.09
CA LEU A 88 -0.78 -4.36 6.47
C LEU A 88 -1.41 -3.33 7.41
N LEU A 89 -2.50 -3.69 8.09
CA LEU A 89 -3.10 -2.81 9.10
C LEU A 89 -2.14 -2.53 10.26
N ASP A 90 -1.41 -3.55 10.73
CA ASP A 90 -0.42 -3.42 11.80
C ASP A 90 0.69 -2.42 11.41
N VAL A 91 1.23 -2.55 10.19
CA VAL A 91 2.25 -1.62 9.66
C VAL A 91 1.71 -0.19 9.58
N VAL A 92 0.53 0.01 8.99
CA VAL A 92 -0.03 1.34 8.78
C VAL A 92 -0.40 2.00 10.10
N GLU A 93 -0.99 1.25 11.03
CA GLU A 93 -1.28 1.73 12.38
C GLU A 93 -0.01 2.12 13.13
N TRP A 94 1.03 1.29 13.05
CA TRP A 94 2.34 1.60 13.63
C TRP A 94 2.91 2.90 13.05
N MET A 95 2.90 3.07 11.73
CA MET A 95 3.36 4.31 11.09
C MET A 95 2.58 5.53 11.57
N HIS A 96 1.24 5.44 11.58
CA HIS A 96 0.37 6.54 11.97
C HIS A 96 0.58 6.94 13.43
N SER A 97 0.85 5.97 14.31
CA SER A 97 1.16 6.24 15.73
C SER A 97 2.52 6.94 15.94
N HIS A 98 3.46 6.78 14.99
CA HIS A 98 4.75 7.47 14.96
C HIS A 98 4.73 8.76 14.14
N ASN A 99 3.54 9.27 13.81
CA ASN A 99 3.32 10.46 12.98
C ASN A 99 3.96 10.34 11.59
N ILE A 100 4.03 9.12 11.06
CA ILE A 100 4.52 8.83 9.71
C ILE A 100 3.30 8.48 8.85
N VAL A 101 3.22 9.10 7.67
CA VAL A 101 2.30 8.69 6.61
C VAL A 101 3.11 8.20 5.42
N HIS A 102 2.68 7.09 4.83
CA HIS A 102 3.38 6.51 3.68
C HIS A 102 3.13 7.36 2.44
N ARG A 103 1.85 7.73 2.21
CA ARG A 103 1.38 8.54 1.07
C ARG A 103 1.57 7.88 -0.30
N ASP A 104 2.00 6.62 -0.32
CA ASP A 104 2.20 5.87 -1.56
C ASP A 104 1.99 4.37 -1.42
N LEU A 105 1.11 3.90 -0.51
CA LEU A 105 0.82 2.47 -0.40
C LEU A 105 0.16 1.97 -1.69
N LYS A 106 0.83 1.05 -2.42
CA LYS A 106 0.28 0.41 -3.63
C LYS A 106 0.70 -1.06 -3.71
N LEU A 107 0.25 -1.72 -4.77
CA LEU A 107 0.68 -3.08 -5.10
C LEU A 107 1.74 -3.13 -6.24
N GLU A 108 2.11 -2.01 -6.88
CA GLU A 108 2.98 -1.92 -8.10
C GLU A 108 2.52 -2.80 -9.30
N SER A 109 2.85 -2.56 -10.59
CA SER A 109 4.07 -2.04 -11.22
C SER A 109 3.80 -1.44 -12.63
N LYS A 110 4.65 -0.48 -13.06
CA LYS A 110 5.18 -0.46 -14.44
C LYS A 110 6.55 0.19 -14.65
N GLN A 111 7.12 0.91 -13.68
CA GLN A 111 8.54 1.30 -13.74
C GLN A 111 9.12 1.52 -12.34
N ARG A 112 9.27 0.39 -11.61
CA ARG A 112 10.11 0.14 -10.42
C ARG A 112 10.02 1.17 -9.29
N MET A 113 9.41 0.77 -8.16
CA MET A 113 10.03 0.60 -6.83
C MET A 113 9.02 -0.07 -5.88
N VAL A 114 9.46 -1.17 -5.26
CA VAL A 114 8.66 -2.22 -4.60
C VAL A 114 8.08 -1.74 -3.25
N ASP A 115 6.77 -1.89 -3.03
CA ASP A 115 6.12 -1.49 -1.75
C ASP A 115 5.91 -2.65 -0.76
N ILE A 116 5.61 -3.87 -1.22
CA ILE A 116 5.23 -5.00 -0.33
C ILE A 116 5.77 -6.32 -0.86
N LEU A 117 6.68 -6.92 -0.10
CA LEU A 117 7.20 -8.26 -0.29
C LEU A 117 6.43 -9.27 0.57
N ILE A 118 6.28 -10.49 0.08
CA ILE A 118 5.63 -11.59 0.79
C ILE A 118 6.44 -12.88 0.71
N HIS A 119 6.56 -13.52 1.87
CA HIS A 119 7.13 -14.84 2.08
C HIS A 119 6.09 -15.76 2.69
N VAL A 120 5.93 -16.98 2.18
CA VAL A 120 5.12 -18.01 2.85
C VAL A 120 6.07 -18.92 3.61
N GLN A 121 5.98 -18.90 4.94
CA GLN A 121 6.83 -19.70 5.81
C GLN A 121 6.54 -21.20 5.63
N SER A 122 7.43 -22.06 6.11
CA SER A 122 7.30 -23.52 6.04
C SER A 122 6.02 -24.07 6.70
N ASP A 123 5.41 -23.30 7.60
CA ASP A 123 4.13 -23.63 8.25
C ASP A 123 2.89 -23.18 7.45
N GLY A 124 3.09 -22.61 6.25
CA GLY A 124 2.05 -22.11 5.37
C GLY A 124 1.57 -20.70 5.68
N ARG A 125 2.14 -20.01 6.69
CA ARG A 125 1.70 -18.66 7.06
C ARG A 125 2.39 -17.59 6.22
N PRO A 126 1.64 -16.60 5.69
CA PRO A 126 2.22 -15.49 4.95
C PRO A 126 2.85 -14.47 5.91
N ARG A 127 4.03 -13.99 5.58
CA ARG A 127 4.74 -12.90 6.23
C ARG A 127 5.00 -11.82 5.20
N ILE A 128 4.58 -10.60 5.50
CA ILE A 128 4.87 -9.45 4.63
C ILE A 128 6.00 -8.60 5.18
N LYS A 129 6.68 -7.92 4.27
CA LYS A 129 7.61 -6.84 4.56
C LYS A 129 7.27 -5.66 3.65
N VAL A 130 6.92 -4.55 4.26
CA VAL A 130 6.71 -3.28 3.56
C VAL A 130 8.06 -2.63 3.32
N THR A 131 8.28 -2.23 2.09
CA THR A 131 9.52 -1.64 1.56
C THR A 131 9.21 -0.27 0.94
N ASP A 132 10.24 0.44 0.50
CA ASP A 132 10.17 1.76 -0.17
C ASP A 132 9.42 2.88 0.60
N PHE A 133 10.15 3.53 1.51
CA PHE A 133 9.69 4.70 2.23
C PHE A 133 10.12 6.01 1.56
N GLY A 134 10.53 6.00 0.28
CA GLY A 134 11.04 7.17 -0.43
C GLY A 134 10.08 8.36 -0.45
N LEU A 135 8.76 8.09 -0.41
CA LEU A 135 7.71 9.10 -0.35
C LEU A 135 7.09 9.28 1.04
N ALA A 136 7.54 8.53 2.04
CA ALA A 136 7.05 8.66 3.42
C ALA A 136 7.35 10.06 3.97
N ARG A 137 6.50 10.52 4.89
CA ARG A 137 6.67 11.84 5.52
C ARG A 137 6.21 11.81 6.96
N VAL A 138 7.05 12.38 7.82
CA VAL A 138 6.65 12.78 9.16
C VAL A 138 5.73 13.98 9.03
N PHE A 139 4.51 13.88 9.54
CA PHE A 139 3.54 14.97 9.56
C PHE A 139 3.43 15.56 10.96
N ASP A 140 3.06 16.84 11.04
CA ASP A 140 2.70 17.46 12.32
C ASP A 140 1.22 17.15 12.60
N PRO A 141 0.89 16.47 13.72
CA PRO A 141 -0.50 16.23 14.11
C PRO A 141 -1.34 17.50 14.25
N GLN A 142 -0.71 18.65 14.54
CA GLN A 142 -1.39 19.96 14.64
C GLN A 142 -1.65 20.62 13.27
N SER A 143 -0.94 20.19 12.23
CA SER A 143 -1.14 20.65 10.85
C SER A 143 -1.06 19.47 9.86
N PRO A 144 -2.02 18.54 9.90
CA PRO A 144 -1.94 17.27 9.18
C PRO A 144 -2.24 17.40 7.68
N LEU A 145 -2.74 18.56 7.24
CA LEU A 145 -3.17 18.76 5.86
C LEU A 145 -1.98 18.89 4.90
N LEU A 146 -1.99 18.04 3.89
CA LEU A 146 -1.05 18.03 2.79
C LEU A 146 -1.73 18.54 1.52
N SER A 147 -0.98 19.21 0.65
CA SER A 147 -1.49 19.77 -0.62
C SER A 147 -0.73 19.26 -1.85
N THR A 148 0.37 18.53 -1.66
CA THR A 148 1.18 17.99 -2.76
C THR A 148 0.50 16.76 -3.35
N ARG A 149 0.22 16.75 -4.66
CA ARG A 149 -0.19 15.54 -5.37
C ARG A 149 1.01 14.60 -5.49
N CYS A 150 0.94 13.45 -4.82
CA CYS A 150 1.91 12.36 -4.90
C CYS A 150 1.15 11.05 -5.11
N GLY A 151 1.80 10.11 -5.80
CA GLY A 151 1.33 8.75 -6.00
C GLY A 151 0.67 8.43 -7.36
N SER A 152 0.36 7.15 -7.55
CA SER A 152 -0.19 6.58 -8.78
C SER A 152 -1.69 6.82 -8.86
N GLU A 153 -2.15 7.15 -10.06
CA GLU A 153 -3.53 7.58 -10.35
C GLU A 153 -4.60 6.57 -9.90
N GLU A 154 -4.30 5.27 -9.94
CA GLU A 154 -5.26 4.19 -9.66
C GLU A 154 -5.46 3.92 -8.15
N TYR A 155 -4.55 4.39 -7.30
CA TYR A 155 -4.61 4.22 -5.84
C TYR A 155 -4.94 5.54 -5.12
N ALA A 156 -5.01 6.64 -5.86
CA ALA A 156 -5.27 7.96 -5.31
C ALA A 156 -6.68 8.05 -4.72
N ALA A 157 -6.76 8.63 -3.51
CA ALA A 157 -8.05 8.92 -2.88
C ALA A 157 -8.80 10.04 -3.63
N PRO A 158 -10.14 10.11 -3.54
CA PRO A 158 -10.94 11.13 -4.22
C PRO A 158 -10.46 12.56 -3.95
N GLU A 159 -10.11 12.86 -2.71
CA GLU A 159 -9.59 14.17 -2.30
C GLU A 159 -8.29 14.56 -3.03
N ILE A 160 -7.40 13.60 -3.32
CA ILE A 160 -6.14 13.84 -4.07
C ILE A 160 -6.42 14.10 -5.54
N VAL A 161 -7.28 13.28 -6.16
CA VAL A 161 -7.71 13.44 -7.57
C VAL A 161 -8.36 14.81 -7.76
N GLN A 162 -9.15 15.26 -6.79
CA GLN A 162 -9.80 16.57 -6.79
C GLN A 162 -8.84 17.73 -6.45
N GLY A 163 -7.59 17.46 -6.04
CA GLY A 163 -6.62 18.49 -5.65
C GLY A 163 -6.96 19.22 -4.36
N LEU A 164 -7.69 18.58 -3.46
CA LEU A 164 -8.05 19.13 -2.16
C LEU A 164 -6.92 18.90 -1.16
N GLY A 165 -6.88 19.72 -0.10
CA GLY A 165 -6.05 19.41 1.07
C GLY A 165 -6.53 18.12 1.74
N TYR A 166 -5.61 17.26 2.15
CA TYR A 166 -5.94 15.92 2.65
C TYR A 166 -5.14 15.54 3.89
N ASP A 167 -5.74 14.68 4.74
CA ASP A 167 -5.04 13.98 5.82
C ASP A 167 -4.41 12.70 5.25
N GLY A 168 -3.08 12.61 5.33
CA GLY A 168 -2.32 11.47 4.80
C GLY A 168 -2.78 10.12 5.37
N ARG A 169 -3.23 10.09 6.64
CA ARG A 169 -3.70 8.85 7.27
C ARG A 169 -4.95 8.31 6.59
N ARG A 170 -5.86 9.21 6.19
CA ARG A 170 -7.09 8.84 5.48
C ARG A 170 -6.78 8.32 4.09
N THR A 171 -5.77 8.89 3.43
CA THR A 171 -5.31 8.42 2.12
C THR A 171 -4.70 7.01 2.22
N ASP A 172 -3.86 6.76 3.22
CA ASP A 172 -3.28 5.41 3.45
C ASP A 172 -4.39 4.37 3.68
N ILE A 173 -5.44 4.71 4.43
CA ILE A 173 -6.61 3.84 4.62
C ILE A 173 -7.33 3.57 3.29
N TRP A 174 -7.52 4.59 2.43
CA TRP A 174 -8.11 4.36 1.11
C TRP A 174 -7.29 3.37 0.28
N ALA A 175 -5.96 3.54 0.25
CA ALA A 175 -5.06 2.64 -0.44
C ALA A 175 -5.19 1.19 0.07
N LEU A 176 -5.27 0.98 1.38
CA LEU A 176 -5.53 -0.35 1.96
C LEU A 176 -6.81 -1.00 1.40
N GLY A 177 -7.86 -0.21 1.13
CA GLY A 177 -9.10 -0.71 0.51
C GLY A 177 -8.91 -1.15 -0.94
N ILE A 178 -8.10 -0.40 -1.72
CA ILE A 178 -7.71 -0.78 -3.08
C ILE A 178 -6.93 -2.09 -3.05
N ILE A 179 -5.97 -2.21 -2.12
CA ILE A 179 -5.12 -3.39 -1.94
C ILE A 179 -5.97 -4.61 -1.56
N LEU A 180 -6.86 -4.48 -0.58
CA LEU A 180 -7.76 -5.55 -0.17
C LEU A 180 -8.66 -6.01 -1.31
N TYR A 181 -9.28 -5.07 -2.04
CA TYR A 181 -10.09 -5.41 -3.20
C TYR A 181 -9.27 -6.18 -4.24
N ALA A 182 -8.06 -5.72 -4.55
CA ALA A 182 -7.18 -6.37 -5.52
C ALA A 182 -6.78 -7.79 -5.10
N MET A 183 -6.49 -8.02 -3.80
CA MET A 183 -6.24 -9.37 -3.29
C MET A 183 -7.47 -10.28 -3.44
N LEU A 184 -8.67 -9.77 -3.13
CA LEU A 184 -9.91 -10.53 -3.21
C LEU A 184 -10.34 -10.85 -4.65
N VAL A 185 -10.10 -9.93 -5.58
CA VAL A 185 -10.68 -9.96 -6.94
C VAL A 185 -9.65 -10.28 -8.04
N GLY A 186 -8.37 -10.02 -7.79
CA GLY A 186 -7.29 -10.22 -8.76
C GLY A 186 -7.16 -9.06 -9.76
N GLY A 187 -7.75 -7.90 -9.44
CA GLY A 187 -7.72 -6.69 -10.27
C GLY A 187 -8.18 -5.47 -9.49
N LEU A 188 -7.88 -4.28 -10.02
CA LEU A 188 -8.17 -3.01 -9.33
C LEU A 188 -9.66 -2.62 -9.40
N PRO A 189 -10.21 -2.01 -8.34
CA PRO A 189 -11.62 -1.58 -8.30
C PRO A 189 -11.91 -0.47 -9.31
N PHE A 190 -10.95 0.44 -9.50
CA PHE A 190 -11.05 1.56 -10.43
C PHE A 190 -10.06 1.37 -11.58
N SER A 191 -10.50 0.66 -12.63
CA SER A 191 -9.67 0.41 -13.80
C SER A 191 -10.46 0.52 -15.11
N GLY A 192 -9.72 0.60 -16.21
CA GLY A 192 -10.25 0.55 -17.58
C GLY A 192 -10.62 1.91 -18.18
N GLY A 193 -10.28 2.09 -19.46
CA GLY A 193 -10.57 3.30 -20.22
C GLY A 193 -9.50 4.38 -20.11
N ARG A 194 -9.87 5.63 -20.37
CA ARG A 194 -8.98 6.80 -20.27
C ARG A 194 -8.81 7.21 -18.80
N VAL A 195 -7.70 7.87 -18.47
CA VAL A 195 -7.43 8.42 -17.12
C VAL A 195 -8.60 9.22 -16.56
N SER A 196 -9.25 10.05 -17.39
CA SER A 196 -10.44 10.82 -16.99
C SER A 196 -11.61 9.96 -16.51
N HIS A 197 -11.75 8.75 -17.07
CA HIS A 197 -12.80 7.79 -16.66
C HIS A 197 -12.44 7.14 -15.32
N ILE A 198 -11.17 6.80 -15.11
CA ILE A 198 -10.68 6.29 -13.82
C ILE A 198 -10.92 7.33 -12.72
N PHE A 199 -10.59 8.60 -12.98
CA PHE A 199 -10.86 9.69 -12.05
C PHE A 199 -12.34 9.88 -11.74
N TYR A 200 -13.20 9.77 -12.75
CA TYR A 200 -14.65 9.80 -12.52
C TYR A 200 -15.07 8.67 -11.57
N LYS A 201 -14.66 7.43 -11.85
CA LYS A 201 -14.96 6.27 -11.01
C LYS A 201 -14.45 6.42 -9.57
N ILE A 202 -13.23 6.93 -9.38
CA ILE A 202 -12.67 7.19 -8.06
C ILE A 202 -13.54 8.22 -7.31
N VAL A 203 -13.85 9.35 -7.94
CA VAL A 203 -14.62 10.43 -7.31
C VAL A 203 -16.07 10.03 -7.02
N SER A 204 -16.68 9.20 -7.87
CA SER A 204 -18.01 8.65 -7.64
C SER A 204 -18.01 7.40 -6.75
N VAL A 205 -16.83 6.84 -6.45
CA VAL A 205 -16.65 5.53 -5.79
C VAL A 205 -17.44 4.44 -6.53
N ASP A 206 -17.30 4.41 -7.84
CA ASP A 206 -17.98 3.47 -8.73
C ASP A 206 -17.06 2.27 -9.03
N TYR A 207 -17.25 1.21 -8.23
CA TYR A 207 -16.64 -0.11 -8.43
C TYR A 207 -17.70 -1.19 -8.26
N SER A 208 -17.47 -2.35 -8.87
CA SER A 208 -18.43 -3.45 -8.89
C SER A 208 -17.74 -4.78 -8.60
N TRP A 209 -18.38 -5.64 -7.80
CA TRP A 209 -17.90 -7.01 -7.58
C TRP A 209 -18.14 -7.88 -8.82
N PRO A 210 -17.09 -8.42 -9.45
CA PRO A 210 -17.27 -9.24 -10.66
C PRO A 210 -17.85 -10.61 -10.33
N THR A 211 -18.70 -11.12 -11.21
CA THR A 211 -19.33 -12.45 -11.06
C THR A 211 -18.37 -13.61 -11.20
N SER A 212 -17.16 -13.37 -11.72
CA SER A 212 -16.09 -14.38 -11.87
C SER A 212 -15.49 -14.83 -10.54
N VAL A 213 -15.75 -14.11 -9.44
CA VAL A 213 -15.23 -14.42 -8.10
C VAL A 213 -16.26 -14.18 -7.01
N THR A 214 -16.51 -15.22 -6.22
CA THR A 214 -17.30 -15.14 -5.00
C THR A 214 -16.42 -14.57 -3.89
N VAL A 215 -16.90 -13.48 -3.29
CA VAL A 215 -16.33 -12.81 -2.12
C VAL A 215 -17.39 -12.77 -1.03
N SER A 216 -17.02 -13.06 0.20
CA SER A 216 -17.92 -13.06 1.36
C SER A 216 -18.46 -11.65 1.64
N ASP A 217 -19.69 -11.56 2.12
CA ASP A 217 -20.29 -10.25 2.44
C ASP A 217 -19.54 -9.55 3.57
N ALA A 218 -18.93 -10.31 4.49
CA ALA A 218 -18.06 -9.78 5.53
C ALA A 218 -16.81 -9.09 4.95
N ALA A 219 -16.16 -9.67 3.94
CA ALA A 219 -15.03 -9.02 3.25
C ALA A 219 -15.48 -7.79 2.44
N LYS A 220 -16.64 -7.87 1.78
CA LYS A 220 -17.22 -6.73 1.04
C LYS A 220 -17.53 -5.55 1.95
N GLU A 221 -18.02 -5.81 3.17
CA GLU A 221 -18.26 -4.79 4.19
C GLU A 221 -16.96 -4.08 4.56
N VAL A 222 -15.85 -4.79 4.76
CA VAL A 222 -14.54 -4.16 5.05
C VAL A 222 -14.15 -3.19 3.92
N VAL A 223 -14.24 -3.62 2.66
CA VAL A 223 -13.92 -2.76 1.51
C VAL A 223 -14.87 -1.57 1.40
N SER A 224 -16.19 -1.76 1.59
CA SER A 224 -17.18 -0.68 1.47
C SER A 224 -17.02 0.39 2.55
N ARG A 225 -16.56 0.01 3.75
CA ARG A 225 -16.29 0.93 4.87
C ARG A 225 -15.00 1.73 4.69
N ILE A 226 -14.06 1.19 3.90
CA ILE A 226 -12.81 1.87 3.54
C ILE A 226 -12.99 2.78 2.31
N LEU A 227 -13.60 2.28 1.24
CA LEU A 227 -13.79 3.01 -0.02
C LEU A 227 -14.98 3.97 0.12
N VAL A 228 -14.79 5.01 0.93
CA VAL A 228 -15.78 6.06 1.19
C VAL A 228 -15.27 7.39 0.63
N ARG A 229 -16.13 8.06 -0.14
CA ARG A 229 -15.79 9.31 -0.84
C ARG A 229 -15.29 10.41 0.08
N LYS A 230 -16.01 10.65 1.19
CA LYS A 230 -15.68 11.69 2.16
C LYS A 230 -14.65 11.13 3.15
N SER A 231 -13.44 11.70 3.16
CA SER A 231 -12.33 11.30 4.03
C SER A 231 -12.71 11.24 5.51
N GLU A 232 -13.57 12.14 5.98
CA GLU A 232 -13.98 12.23 7.38
C GLU A 232 -14.93 11.11 7.79
N LYS A 233 -15.64 10.52 6.81
CA LYS A 233 -16.56 9.39 7.01
C LYS A 233 -15.88 8.04 6.79
N ARG A 234 -14.64 8.04 6.28
CA ARG A 234 -13.84 6.83 6.08
C ARG A 234 -13.57 6.18 7.43
N ILE A 235 -13.75 4.87 7.52
CA ILE A 235 -13.50 4.13 8.76
C ILE A 235 -12.05 4.32 9.25
N THR A 236 -11.82 4.27 10.56
CA THR A 236 -10.48 4.29 11.14
C THR A 236 -9.92 2.88 11.29
N ILE A 237 -8.61 2.70 11.41
CA ILE A 237 -8.01 1.36 11.63
C ILE A 237 -8.54 0.69 12.91
N PRO A 238 -8.64 1.38 14.07
CA PRO A 238 -9.23 0.80 15.27
C PRO A 238 -10.67 0.31 15.05
N ASP A 239 -11.51 1.10 14.38
CA ASP A 239 -12.89 0.70 14.09
C ASP A 239 -12.94 -0.47 13.08
N LEU A 240 -12.04 -0.48 12.10
CA LEU A 240 -11.96 -1.51 11.07
C LEU A 240 -11.70 -2.88 11.69
N ARG A 241 -10.80 -2.97 12.68
CA ARG A 241 -10.48 -4.22 13.40
C ARG A 241 -11.66 -4.83 14.14
N THR A 242 -12.73 -4.06 14.41
CA THR A 242 -13.94 -4.57 15.08
C THR A 242 -14.89 -5.29 14.13
N LEU A 243 -14.68 -5.19 12.81
CA LEU A 243 -15.54 -5.84 11.82
C LEU A 243 -15.35 -7.36 11.86
N ALA A 244 -16.45 -8.11 11.68
CA ALA A 244 -16.47 -9.56 11.81
C ALA A 244 -15.50 -10.31 10.88
N TRP A 245 -15.08 -9.71 9.76
CA TRP A 245 -14.08 -10.32 8.88
C TRP A 245 -12.66 -10.24 9.44
N LEU A 246 -12.38 -9.31 10.36
CA LEU A 246 -11.08 -9.09 11.00
C LEU A 246 -11.04 -9.49 12.48
N ALA A 247 -12.22 -9.69 13.09
CA ALA A 247 -12.39 -10.11 14.48
C ALA A 247 -12.05 -11.58 14.72
#